data_AF-A0A0G1W796-F1
#
_entry.id   AF-A0A0G1W796-F1
#
_cell.length_a   1.000
_cell.length_b   1.000
_cell.length_c   1.000
_cell.angle_alpha   90.00
_cell.angle_beta   90.00
_cell.angle_gamma   90.00
#
_symmetry.space_group_name_H-M   'P 1'
#
loop_
_entity.id
_entity.type
_entity.pdbx_description
1 polymer ?
#
loop_
_entity_poly.entity_id
_entity_poly.type
_entity_poly.pdbx_seq_one_letter_code
_entity_poly.pdbx_strand_id
1 'polypeptide(L)'
;DASALSGSVSNFPVMVHVDNSSKFSSFWSHVTDTTNGYDIVFTDRDGTVLDYHFEKFNYAGSDLVAWVEMPQLDASRTDYLYMYYGRASAPNQLDENGTYDSDGSFVDVQHLEESPNDGVAGHINSVSSSYAGTPQNFQDGGGGTTDATGRIDGADDFAGDDDYVNTTYNAALDPDSITWSAWVQFADLSGSNYGGVLSRNNGNDAYNIMLVESTDRVRFYVKKAAASTCGGGWSCVEYGTSVNTSDWYLLTLTHNGGSRRCSETFF
;
A
#
# COMPACT_ATOMS: atom_id res chain seq x y z
N ASP A 1 7.02 14.04 0.68
CA ASP A 1 7.17 15.32 -0.05
C ASP A 1 5.78 15.85 -0.35
N ALA A 2 5.39 16.99 0.25
CA ALA A 2 4.05 17.56 0.06
C ALA A 2 3.86 18.19 -1.35
N SER A 3 4.94 18.38 -2.11
CA SER A 3 4.86 18.92 -3.49
C SER A 3 4.16 17.99 -4.49
N ALA A 4 3.97 16.72 -4.11
CA ALA A 4 3.19 15.75 -4.89
C ALA A 4 1.66 15.86 -4.65
N LEU A 5 1.20 16.63 -3.66
CA LEU A 5 -0.22 16.77 -3.36
C LEU A 5 -0.92 17.66 -4.38
N SER A 6 -1.98 17.14 -5.01
CA SER A 6 -2.85 17.93 -5.89
C SER A 6 -3.88 18.80 -5.14
N GLY A 7 -3.97 18.62 -3.82
CA GLY A 7 -4.80 19.35 -2.87
C GLY A 7 -4.54 18.84 -1.45
N SER A 8 -4.99 19.58 -0.42
CA SER A 8 -4.88 19.10 0.96
C SER A 8 -5.70 17.82 1.16
N VAL A 9 -5.19 16.93 2.00
CA VAL A 9 -5.86 15.68 2.40
C VAL A 9 -5.93 15.61 3.92
N SER A 10 -7.01 15.04 4.43
CA SER A 10 -7.20 14.78 5.87
C SER A 10 -6.98 13.30 6.16
N ASN A 11 -6.64 12.98 7.41
CA ASN A 11 -6.61 11.60 7.92
C ASN A 11 -5.82 10.64 7.02
N PHE A 12 -4.63 11.08 6.62
CA PHE A 12 -3.85 10.38 5.62
C PHE A 12 -2.60 9.75 6.26
N PRO A 13 -2.43 8.42 6.20
CA PRO A 13 -1.23 7.75 6.65
C PRO A 13 -0.01 8.19 5.85
N VAL A 14 1.05 8.57 6.56
CA VAL A 14 2.36 8.85 5.98
C VAL A 14 3.39 7.85 6.48
N MET A 15 4.24 7.37 5.57
CA MET A 15 5.36 6.52 5.94
C MET A 15 6.51 7.35 6.52
N VAL A 16 6.97 6.97 7.70
CA VAL A 16 8.18 7.47 8.34
C VAL A 16 9.23 6.37 8.31
N HIS A 17 10.34 6.62 7.62
CA HIS A 17 11.50 5.72 7.61
C HIS A 17 12.66 6.35 8.39
N VAL A 18 13.10 5.65 9.43
CA VAL A 18 14.28 5.99 10.22
C VAL A 18 15.32 4.91 9.95
N ASP A 19 16.31 5.26 9.13
CA ASP A 19 17.36 4.35 8.69
C ASP A 19 18.60 4.37 9.62
N ASN A 20 19.63 3.62 9.25
CA ASN A 20 20.90 3.55 9.97
C ASN A 20 21.85 4.72 9.67
N SER A 21 21.38 5.75 8.96
CA SER A 21 22.23 6.88 8.61
C SER A 21 22.63 7.68 9.84
N SER A 22 23.77 8.37 9.74
CA SER A 22 24.28 9.22 10.83
C SER A 22 23.30 10.29 11.31
N LYS A 23 22.31 10.68 10.47
CA LYS A 23 21.23 11.61 10.80
C LYS A 23 20.39 11.12 12.00
N PHE A 24 20.20 9.81 12.13
CA PHE A 24 19.35 9.21 13.16
C PHE A 24 20.13 8.47 14.26
N SER A 25 21.45 8.63 14.29
CA SER A 25 22.31 8.02 15.33
C SER A 25 21.87 8.34 16.76
N SER A 26 21.45 9.60 17.01
CA SER A 26 20.92 10.02 18.30
C SER A 26 19.55 9.41 18.61
N PHE A 27 18.74 9.08 17.62
CA PHE A 27 17.47 8.38 17.84
C PHE A 27 17.77 6.97 18.35
N TRP A 28 18.56 6.21 17.59
CA TRP A 28 18.91 4.83 17.90
C TRP A 28 19.64 4.68 19.24
N SER A 29 20.45 5.66 19.65
CA SER A 29 21.14 5.62 20.95
C SER A 29 20.25 5.95 22.15
N HIS A 30 19.03 6.45 21.94
CA HIS A 30 18.12 6.86 23.01
C HIS A 30 16.86 6.02 23.11
N VAL A 31 16.51 5.23 22.09
CA VAL A 31 15.43 4.22 22.21
C VAL A 31 15.79 3.24 23.33
N THR A 32 14.87 3.06 24.27
CA THR A 32 15.07 2.28 25.49
C THR A 32 14.31 0.96 25.47
N ASP A 33 13.15 0.88 24.79
CA ASP A 33 12.50 -0.39 24.50
C ASP A 33 13.02 -0.95 23.17
N THR A 34 14.14 -1.66 23.24
CA THR A 34 14.79 -2.22 22.06
C THR A 34 14.09 -3.46 21.50
N THR A 35 12.98 -3.90 22.13
CA THR A 35 12.22 -5.09 21.72
C THR A 35 10.97 -4.70 20.96
N ASN A 36 10.19 -3.75 21.47
CA ASN A 36 8.92 -3.36 20.86
C ASN A 36 8.88 -1.91 20.40
N GLY A 37 9.82 -1.06 20.83
CA GLY A 37 9.83 0.35 20.47
C GLY A 37 8.69 1.17 21.08
N TYR A 38 8.03 0.69 22.15
CA TYR A 38 6.89 1.39 22.77
C TYR A 38 7.23 2.79 23.32
N ASP A 39 8.52 3.09 23.49
CA ASP A 39 8.95 4.41 23.89
C ASP A 39 9.05 5.42 22.75
N ILE A 40 8.72 5.04 21.50
CA ILE A 40 8.65 5.91 20.33
C ILE A 40 7.19 6.34 20.10
N VAL A 41 6.95 7.65 20.02
CA VAL A 41 5.62 8.26 19.87
C VAL A 41 5.65 9.36 18.83
N PHE A 42 4.59 9.45 18.03
CA PHE A 42 4.41 10.50 17.04
C PHE A 42 3.35 11.51 17.49
N THR A 43 3.61 12.81 17.28
CA THR A 43 2.65 13.87 17.56
C THR A 43 2.57 14.89 16.42
N ASP A 44 1.44 15.58 16.35
CA ASP A 44 1.35 16.82 15.60
C ASP A 44 2.09 17.98 16.31
N ARG A 45 1.97 19.18 15.74
CA ARG A 45 2.57 20.41 16.27
C ARG A 45 2.00 20.87 17.61
N ASP A 46 0.75 20.52 17.90
CA ASP A 46 0.07 20.91 19.13
C ASP A 46 0.35 19.90 20.27
N GLY A 47 1.07 18.82 19.97
CA GLY A 47 1.45 17.78 20.92
C GLY A 47 0.38 16.69 21.06
N THR A 48 -0.58 16.64 20.14
CA THR A 48 -1.58 15.57 20.06
C THR A 48 -0.90 14.31 19.57
N VAL A 49 -1.00 13.23 20.34
CA VAL A 49 -0.53 11.91 19.89
C VAL A 49 -1.39 11.50 18.69
N LEU A 50 -0.71 11.10 17.62
CA LEU A 50 -1.34 10.62 16.39
C LEU A 50 -1.50 9.10 16.46
N ASP A 51 -2.43 8.56 15.68
CA ASP A 51 -2.55 7.11 15.50
C ASP A 51 -1.42 6.63 14.57
N TYR A 52 -0.79 5.52 14.94
CA TYR A 52 0.34 4.97 14.21
C TYR A 52 0.52 3.48 14.49
N HIS A 53 1.23 2.82 13.59
CA HIS A 53 1.76 1.49 13.83
C HIS A 53 3.16 1.33 13.23
N PHE A 54 3.84 0.25 13.62
CA PHE A 54 5.12 -0.12 13.05
C PHE A 54 4.92 -1.22 12.03
N GLU A 55 5.18 -0.89 10.78
CA GLU A 55 5.42 -1.87 9.74
C GLU A 55 6.62 -2.74 10.09
N LYS A 56 7.69 -2.08 10.55
CA LYS A 56 8.96 -2.72 10.86
C LYS A 56 9.65 -2.02 12.01
N PHE A 57 10.08 -2.78 13.01
CA PHE A 57 10.96 -2.29 14.06
C PHE A 57 12.13 -3.26 14.27
N ASN A 58 13.27 -2.95 13.66
CA ASN A 58 14.51 -3.69 13.85
C ASN A 58 15.57 -2.79 14.52
N TYR A 59 15.59 -2.81 15.85
CA TYR A 59 16.56 -2.03 16.63
C TYR A 59 18.02 -2.43 16.35
N ALA A 60 18.30 -3.74 16.23
CA ALA A 60 19.66 -4.23 15.98
C ALA A 60 20.19 -3.81 14.60
N GLY A 61 19.32 -3.77 13.59
CA GLY A 61 19.61 -3.28 12.24
C GLY A 61 19.54 -1.77 12.09
N SER A 62 19.03 -1.05 13.09
CA SER A 62 18.74 0.39 13.02
C SER A 62 17.84 0.72 11.83
N ASP A 63 16.72 0.02 11.74
CA ASP A 63 15.74 0.16 10.66
C ASP A 63 14.31 0.17 11.25
N LEU A 64 13.64 1.31 11.18
CA LEU A 64 12.26 1.51 11.61
C LEU A 64 11.45 2.06 10.44
N VAL A 65 10.35 1.39 10.12
CA VAL A 65 9.30 1.90 9.25
C VAL A 65 8.00 1.99 10.05
N ALA A 66 7.40 3.17 10.07
CA ALA A 66 6.13 3.42 10.73
C ALA A 66 5.15 4.07 9.76
N TRP A 67 3.87 3.72 9.90
CA TRP A 67 2.77 4.46 9.28
C TRP A 67 2.14 5.34 10.35
N VAL A 68 2.02 6.63 10.06
CA VAL A 68 1.49 7.62 11.00
C VAL A 68 0.35 8.36 10.34
N GLU A 69 -0.82 8.36 10.96
CA GLU A 69 -1.96 9.12 10.48
C GLU A 69 -1.74 10.62 10.70
N MET A 70 -1.68 11.37 9.61
CA MET A 70 -1.65 12.83 9.67
C MET A 70 -3.10 13.36 9.58
N PRO A 71 -3.62 14.07 10.60
CA PRO A 71 -4.98 14.58 10.59
C PRO A 71 -5.24 15.54 9.43
N GLN A 72 -4.21 16.25 9.01
CA GLN A 72 -4.21 17.15 7.87
C GLN A 72 -2.82 17.21 7.25
N LEU A 73 -2.74 17.05 5.93
CA LEU A 73 -1.58 17.37 5.10
C LEU A 73 -1.97 18.50 4.15
N ASP A 74 -1.30 19.63 4.26
CA ASP A 74 -1.64 20.82 3.49
C ASP A 74 -0.73 21.03 2.29
N ALA A 75 -1.32 21.01 1.09
CA ALA A 75 -0.57 21.22 -0.16
C ALA A 75 0.06 22.63 -0.30
N SER A 76 -0.36 23.59 0.54
CA SER A 76 0.05 25.00 0.44
C SER A 76 1.01 25.48 1.53
N ARG A 77 1.33 24.64 2.52
CA ARG A 77 2.24 24.99 3.63
C ARG A 77 3.05 23.78 4.09
N THR A 78 4.04 24.05 4.94
CA THR A 78 4.84 22.99 5.56
C THR A 78 4.05 22.36 6.70
N ASP A 79 3.84 21.06 6.60
CA ASP A 79 3.35 20.21 7.69
C ASP A 79 4.50 19.76 8.59
N TYR A 80 4.19 19.49 9.87
CA TYR A 80 5.17 19.06 10.86
C TYR A 80 4.68 17.80 11.57
N LEU A 81 5.56 16.82 11.60
CA LEU A 81 5.42 15.60 12.38
C LEU A 81 6.56 15.56 13.39
N TYR A 82 6.24 15.32 14.66
CA TYR A 82 7.19 15.23 15.74
C TYR A 82 7.31 13.77 16.19
N MET A 83 8.53 13.34 16.48
CA MET A 83 8.83 12.01 17.00
C MET A 83 9.53 12.16 18.34
N TYR A 84 8.96 11.59 19.38
CA TYR A 84 9.49 11.53 20.74
C TYR A 84 9.95 10.11 21.05
N TYR A 85 11.04 9.96 21.81
CA TYR A 85 11.62 8.67 22.11
C TYR A 85 12.43 8.67 23.41
N GLY A 86 12.70 7.48 23.97
CA GLY A 86 13.62 7.28 25.10
C GLY A 86 13.00 7.28 26.49
N ARG A 87 11.67 7.26 26.58
CA ARG A 87 10.97 7.12 27.86
C ARG A 87 10.68 5.65 28.14
N ALA A 88 11.56 4.98 28.88
CA ALA A 88 11.45 3.55 29.24
C ALA A 88 10.15 3.12 29.96
N SER A 89 9.35 4.07 30.46
CA SER A 89 8.05 3.82 31.11
C SER A 89 6.85 4.15 30.21
N ALA A 90 7.07 4.42 28.92
CA ALA A 90 6.00 4.64 27.97
C ALA A 90 5.13 3.37 27.85
N PRO A 91 3.80 3.50 27.84
CA PRO A 91 2.92 2.38 27.54
C PRO A 91 2.96 2.05 26.04
N ASN A 92 2.40 0.90 25.65
CA ASN A 92 2.08 0.67 24.24
C ASN A 92 1.03 1.69 23.76
N GLN A 93 1.29 2.34 22.65
CA GLN A 93 0.42 3.34 22.00
C GLN A 93 0.20 3.05 20.51
N LEU A 94 0.61 1.88 20.01
CA LEU A 94 0.36 1.46 18.64
C LEU A 94 -1.15 1.23 18.44
N ASP A 95 -1.68 1.76 17.34
CA ASP A 95 -3.07 1.60 16.91
C ASP A 95 -3.11 1.49 15.38
N GLU A 96 -2.89 0.28 14.88
CA GLU A 96 -2.90 -0.01 13.44
C GLU A 96 -4.26 0.27 12.82
N ASN A 97 -5.35 -0.16 13.45
CA ASN A 97 -6.69 0.12 12.94
C ASN A 97 -7.01 1.62 12.96
N GLY A 98 -6.68 2.31 14.06
CA GLY A 98 -6.83 3.76 14.16
C GLY A 98 -6.09 4.53 13.05
N THR A 99 -4.93 4.01 12.61
CA THR A 99 -4.13 4.62 11.54
C THR A 99 -4.88 4.72 10.21
N TYR A 100 -5.85 3.85 9.94
CA TYR A 100 -6.58 3.79 8.66
C TYR A 100 -8.09 4.01 8.75
N ASP A 101 -8.70 3.85 9.94
CA ASP A 101 -10.17 3.81 10.09
C ASP A 101 -10.84 5.15 10.38
N SER A 102 -10.09 6.22 10.66
CA SER A 102 -10.62 7.44 11.31
C SER A 102 -11.77 8.14 10.58
N ASP A 103 -11.80 8.10 9.24
CA ASP A 103 -12.88 8.64 8.42
C ASP A 103 -13.56 7.61 7.49
N GLY A 104 -13.15 6.34 7.58
CA GLY A 104 -13.66 5.25 6.75
C GLY A 104 -13.37 5.39 5.26
N SER A 105 -12.39 6.21 4.86
CA SER A 105 -11.97 6.36 3.47
C SER A 105 -11.12 5.18 2.96
N PHE A 106 -10.42 4.48 3.87
CA PHE A 106 -9.73 3.22 3.57
C PHE A 106 -10.68 2.04 3.74
N VAL A 107 -10.66 1.14 2.76
CA VAL A 107 -11.55 -0.04 2.70
C VAL A 107 -10.78 -1.35 2.70
N ASP A 108 -9.50 -1.30 2.29
CA ASP A 108 -8.56 -2.42 2.29
C ASP A 108 -7.13 -1.89 2.33
N VAL A 109 -6.35 -2.32 3.31
CA VAL A 109 -4.92 -2.05 3.44
C VAL A 109 -4.25 -3.35 3.85
N GLN A 110 -3.44 -3.92 2.96
CA GLN A 110 -2.68 -5.13 3.20
C GLN A 110 -1.20 -4.84 2.94
N HIS A 111 -0.39 -5.16 3.94
CA HIS A 111 1.06 -4.93 3.95
C HIS A 111 1.83 -6.14 3.38
N LEU A 112 1.20 -7.33 3.38
CA LEU A 112 1.70 -8.58 2.78
C LEU A 112 3.03 -9.05 3.40
N GLU A 113 3.22 -8.79 4.68
CA GLU A 113 4.35 -9.23 5.48
C GLU A 113 4.11 -10.58 6.17
N GLU A 114 2.86 -11.02 6.26
CA GLU A 114 2.54 -12.34 6.79
C GLU A 114 2.72 -13.43 5.74
N SER A 115 3.08 -14.63 6.20
CA SER A 115 3.22 -15.81 5.35
C SER A 115 2.16 -16.88 5.67
N PRO A 116 0.87 -16.61 5.38
CA PRO A 116 -0.17 -17.60 5.55
C PRO A 116 0.04 -18.79 4.60
N ASN A 117 -0.48 -19.96 5.01
CA ASN A 117 -0.52 -21.12 4.14
C ASN A 117 -1.47 -20.89 2.96
N ASP A 118 -1.19 -21.54 1.84
CA ASP A 118 -2.06 -21.51 0.67
C ASP A 118 -3.50 -21.94 1.02
N GLY A 119 -4.47 -21.19 0.51
CA GLY A 119 -5.88 -21.41 0.79
C GLY A 119 -6.37 -20.96 2.17
N VAL A 120 -5.52 -20.36 3.01
CA VAL A 120 -5.85 -19.94 4.37
C VAL A 120 -5.78 -18.43 4.50
N ALA A 121 -6.89 -17.80 4.93
CA ALA A 121 -6.92 -16.36 5.15
C ALA A 121 -5.89 -15.97 6.22
N GLY A 122 -5.05 -14.97 5.93
CA GLY A 122 -4.03 -14.55 6.89
C GLY A 122 -3.17 -13.35 6.50
N HIS A 123 -3.32 -12.78 5.30
CA HIS A 123 -2.81 -11.43 5.06
C HIS A 123 -3.74 -10.44 5.77
N ILE A 124 -3.28 -9.85 6.87
CA ILE A 124 -4.13 -9.05 7.73
C ILE A 124 -4.50 -7.77 6.99
N ASN A 125 -5.74 -7.36 7.17
CA ASN A 125 -6.19 -6.07 6.70
C ASN A 125 -6.14 -5.09 7.87
N SER A 126 -5.37 -4.01 7.72
CA SER A 126 -5.20 -2.98 8.76
C SER A 126 -6.47 -2.16 9.00
N VAL A 127 -7.51 -2.27 8.15
CA VAL A 127 -8.85 -1.67 8.34
C VAL A 127 -9.73 -2.62 9.14
N SER A 128 -10.27 -2.19 10.29
CA SER A 128 -10.95 -3.08 11.27
C SER A 128 -12.22 -3.77 10.75
N SER A 129 -12.87 -3.22 9.73
CA SER A 129 -14.15 -3.69 9.21
C SER A 129 -14.04 -4.69 8.04
N SER A 130 -12.82 -5.11 7.73
CA SER A 130 -12.54 -5.90 6.53
C SER A 130 -12.02 -7.31 6.83
N TYR A 131 -11.88 -8.11 5.78
CA TYR A 131 -11.47 -9.50 5.83
C TYR A 131 -10.03 -9.65 5.36
N ALA A 132 -9.29 -10.53 6.03
CA ALA A 132 -7.94 -10.90 5.63
C ALA A 132 -7.91 -11.45 4.19
N GLY A 133 -6.85 -11.13 3.46
CA GLY A 133 -6.51 -11.74 2.19
C GLY A 133 -6.19 -13.22 2.34
N THR A 134 -6.59 -14.00 1.34
CA THR A 134 -6.33 -15.44 1.27
C THR A 134 -5.47 -15.72 0.04
N PRO A 135 -4.20 -16.13 0.18
CA PRO A 135 -3.40 -16.56 -0.96
C PRO A 135 -4.01 -17.83 -1.57
N GLN A 136 -3.87 -17.97 -2.88
CA GLN A 136 -4.31 -19.11 -3.67
C GLN A 136 -3.21 -19.47 -4.65
N ASN A 137 -2.97 -20.78 -4.78
CA ASN A 137 -2.07 -21.44 -5.72
C ASN A 137 -0.55 -21.31 -5.45
N PHE A 138 -0.13 -20.55 -4.44
CA PHE A 138 1.28 -20.38 -4.07
C PHE A 138 2.06 -21.67 -3.70
N GLN A 139 1.37 -22.79 -3.48
CA GLN A 139 1.96 -24.08 -3.11
C GLN A 139 1.60 -25.21 -4.09
N ASP A 140 1.27 -24.88 -5.34
CA ASP A 140 0.89 -25.83 -6.38
C ASP A 140 2.09 -26.46 -7.13
N GLY A 141 3.30 -25.90 -6.93
CA GLY A 141 4.55 -26.30 -7.56
C GLY A 141 4.99 -25.47 -8.77
N GLY A 142 4.26 -24.40 -9.12
CA GLY A 142 4.57 -23.43 -10.18
C GLY A 142 5.70 -22.44 -9.84
N GLY A 143 5.91 -22.20 -8.55
CA GLY A 143 6.83 -21.19 -8.03
C GLY A 143 6.07 -20.30 -7.05
N GLY A 144 6.66 -19.20 -6.57
CA GLY A 144 5.96 -18.23 -5.73
C GLY A 144 6.08 -18.49 -4.23
N THR A 145 5.84 -17.44 -3.44
CA THR A 145 5.87 -17.49 -1.97
C THR A 145 5.18 -16.28 -1.35
N THR A 146 4.55 -16.47 -0.18
CA THR A 146 4.02 -15.38 0.68
C THR A 146 5.04 -14.90 1.73
N ASP A 147 6.33 -15.16 1.49
CA ASP A 147 7.45 -14.80 2.38
C ASP A 147 8.58 -14.18 1.55
N ALA A 148 8.23 -13.33 0.60
CA ALA A 148 9.20 -12.61 -0.20
C ALA A 148 9.64 -11.33 0.52
N THR A 149 10.86 -10.87 0.21
CA THR A 149 11.29 -9.54 0.64
C THR A 149 10.65 -8.49 -0.26
N GLY A 150 9.87 -7.60 0.33
CA GLY A 150 9.17 -6.55 -0.40
C GLY A 150 9.91 -5.22 -0.45
N ARG A 151 9.20 -4.22 -0.97
CA ARG A 151 9.67 -2.83 -0.93
C ARG A 151 9.68 -2.26 0.48
N ILE A 152 8.67 -2.61 1.27
CA ILE A 152 8.49 -2.15 2.64
C ILE A 152 8.22 -3.41 3.48
N ASP A 153 9.25 -3.83 4.22
CA ASP A 153 9.30 -5.10 4.98
C ASP A 153 9.09 -6.38 4.16
N GLY A 154 7.84 -6.82 3.96
CA GLY A 154 7.47 -8.06 3.27
C GLY A 154 6.73 -7.82 1.95
N ALA A 155 6.57 -8.90 1.19
CA ALA A 155 5.71 -8.98 0.01
C ALA A 155 5.40 -10.44 -0.34
N ASP A 156 4.48 -10.60 -1.28
CA ASP A 156 4.29 -11.85 -2.01
C ASP A 156 5.08 -11.84 -3.33
N ASP A 157 5.68 -12.99 -3.66
CA ASP A 157 6.26 -13.27 -4.98
C ASP A 157 5.30 -14.18 -5.76
N PHE A 158 4.74 -13.66 -6.85
CA PHE A 158 3.81 -14.36 -7.72
C PHE A 158 4.59 -14.97 -8.89
N ALA A 159 4.52 -16.28 -9.08
CA ALA A 159 5.37 -17.02 -10.02
C ALA A 159 5.13 -16.71 -11.51
N GLY A 160 4.11 -15.91 -11.82
CA GLY A 160 3.72 -15.52 -13.18
C GLY A 160 2.77 -16.50 -13.87
N ASP A 161 2.15 -17.42 -13.12
CA ASP A 161 1.15 -18.37 -13.59
C ASP A 161 -0.26 -18.05 -13.05
N ASP A 162 -0.69 -18.67 -11.96
CA ASP A 162 -2.06 -18.54 -11.43
C ASP A 162 -2.11 -18.23 -9.93
N ASP A 163 -1.00 -17.79 -9.34
CA ASP A 163 -0.96 -17.20 -7.99
C ASP A 163 -1.83 -15.94 -7.88
N TYR A 164 -2.63 -15.85 -6.82
CA TYR A 164 -3.33 -14.61 -6.46
C TYR A 164 -3.70 -14.55 -4.98
N VAL A 165 -3.86 -13.33 -4.46
CA VAL A 165 -4.49 -13.08 -3.16
C VAL A 165 -5.95 -12.68 -3.39
N ASN A 166 -6.86 -13.39 -2.74
CA ASN A 166 -8.28 -13.10 -2.80
C ASN A 166 -8.77 -12.49 -1.49
N THR A 167 -9.41 -11.33 -1.61
CA THR A 167 -10.16 -10.70 -0.52
C THR A 167 -11.62 -11.10 -0.59
N THR A 168 -12.26 -11.29 0.56
CA THR A 168 -13.72 -11.50 0.60
C THR A 168 -14.44 -10.31 -0.04
N TYR A 169 -15.52 -10.58 -0.78
CA TYR A 169 -16.30 -9.53 -1.41
C TYR A 169 -16.77 -8.49 -0.38
N ASN A 170 -16.48 -7.22 -0.69
CA ASN A 170 -16.95 -6.06 0.05
C ASN A 170 -17.59 -5.08 -0.93
N ALA A 171 -18.83 -4.66 -0.67
CA ALA A 171 -19.55 -3.71 -1.51
C ALA A 171 -18.87 -2.32 -1.54
N ALA A 172 -18.05 -1.99 -0.54
CA ALA A 172 -17.22 -0.79 -0.52
C ALA A 172 -16.16 -0.78 -1.63
N LEU A 173 -15.85 -1.94 -2.24
CA LEU A 173 -14.98 -2.06 -3.40
C LEU A 173 -15.71 -1.84 -4.74
N ASP A 174 -17.02 -1.59 -4.75
CA ASP A 174 -17.77 -1.23 -5.96
C ASP A 174 -18.22 0.24 -6.02
N PRO A 175 -17.41 1.25 -5.60
CA PRO A 175 -17.89 2.62 -5.52
C PRO A 175 -17.92 3.31 -6.91
N ASP A 176 -18.58 4.47 -6.96
CA ASP A 176 -18.52 5.38 -8.12
C ASP A 176 -17.15 6.06 -8.24
N SER A 177 -16.44 6.18 -7.12
CA SER A 177 -15.07 6.70 -7.05
C SER A 177 -14.21 5.81 -6.17
N ILE A 178 -13.01 5.49 -6.63
CA ILE A 178 -12.05 4.66 -5.90
C ILE A 178 -10.63 5.13 -6.17
N THR A 179 -9.77 5.00 -5.17
CA THR A 179 -8.33 5.04 -5.35
C THR A 179 -7.74 3.69 -4.97
N TRP A 180 -6.85 3.17 -5.80
CA TRP A 180 -6.02 2.02 -5.47
C TRP A 180 -4.56 2.44 -5.52
N SER A 181 -3.76 1.92 -4.59
CA SER A 181 -2.31 2.01 -4.67
C SER A 181 -1.68 0.68 -4.32
N ALA A 182 -0.58 0.34 -4.99
CA ALA A 182 0.21 -0.85 -4.69
C ALA A 182 1.68 -0.62 -5.03
N TRP A 183 2.57 -1.16 -4.20
CA TRP A 183 3.97 -1.36 -4.57
C TRP A 183 4.09 -2.63 -5.39
N VAL A 184 4.68 -2.54 -6.58
CA VAL A 184 4.81 -3.66 -7.51
C VAL A 184 6.20 -3.66 -8.12
N GLN A 185 6.82 -4.82 -8.21
CA GLN A 185 7.96 -5.09 -9.07
C GLN A 185 7.57 -6.18 -10.07
N PHE A 186 7.86 -5.96 -11.35
CA PHE A 186 7.51 -6.92 -12.40
C PHE A 186 8.69 -7.87 -12.63
N ALA A 187 8.57 -9.15 -12.31
CA ALA A 187 9.68 -10.10 -12.48
C ALA A 187 9.93 -10.48 -13.96
N ASP A 188 8.89 -10.47 -14.78
CA ASP A 188 8.95 -10.81 -16.20
C ASP A 188 8.06 -9.86 -17.04
N LEU A 189 8.55 -9.52 -18.23
CA LEU A 189 7.87 -8.72 -19.25
C LEU A 189 7.80 -9.45 -20.61
N SER A 190 8.24 -10.71 -20.67
CA SER A 190 8.42 -11.46 -21.92
C SER A 190 7.13 -11.99 -22.55
N GLY A 191 6.00 -11.82 -21.86
CA GLY A 191 4.69 -12.28 -22.32
C GLY A 191 4.08 -11.45 -23.46
N SER A 192 3.01 -11.98 -24.05
CA SER A 192 2.26 -11.30 -25.12
C SER A 192 0.83 -10.92 -24.70
N ASN A 193 0.50 -11.12 -23.43
CA ASN A 193 -0.85 -10.96 -22.88
C ASN A 193 -0.85 -9.83 -21.84
N TYR A 194 -1.47 -10.08 -20.69
CA TYR A 194 -1.60 -9.14 -19.61
C TYR A 194 -1.16 -9.79 -18.30
N GLY A 195 -0.30 -9.12 -17.55
CA GLY A 195 0.00 -9.44 -16.16
C GLY A 195 -1.01 -8.75 -15.24
N GLY A 196 -1.72 -9.49 -14.40
CA GLY A 196 -2.67 -8.92 -13.44
C GLY A 196 -1.94 -8.34 -12.24
N VAL A 197 -2.23 -7.08 -11.89
CA VAL A 197 -1.80 -6.48 -10.60
C VAL A 197 -2.97 -6.46 -9.63
N LEU A 198 -4.12 -6.00 -10.12
CA LEU A 198 -5.34 -5.92 -9.33
C LEU A 198 -6.55 -6.10 -10.22
N SER A 199 -7.57 -6.82 -9.74
CA SER A 199 -8.81 -7.00 -10.48
C SER A 199 -10.02 -7.09 -9.57
N ARG A 200 -11.08 -6.38 -9.95
CA ARG A 200 -12.42 -6.50 -9.39
C ARG A 200 -13.42 -6.58 -10.52
N ASN A 201 -14.29 -7.59 -10.48
CA ASN A 201 -15.30 -7.79 -11.52
C ASN A 201 -16.60 -8.35 -10.92
N ASN A 202 -17.72 -7.63 -11.10
CA ASN A 202 -19.05 -8.09 -10.70
C ASN A 202 -19.95 -8.43 -11.91
N GLY A 203 -19.37 -8.49 -13.11
CA GLY A 203 -20.03 -8.72 -14.39
C GLY A 203 -20.45 -7.43 -15.11
N ASN A 204 -21.15 -6.54 -14.40
CA ASN A 204 -21.67 -5.28 -14.95
C ASN A 204 -20.65 -4.14 -14.79
N ASP A 205 -20.07 -4.05 -13.61
CA ASP A 205 -19.02 -3.11 -13.25
C ASP A 205 -17.74 -3.86 -12.90
N ALA A 206 -16.63 -3.33 -13.36
CA ALA A 206 -15.34 -3.93 -13.12
C ALA A 206 -14.23 -2.88 -13.24
N TYR A 207 -13.12 -3.13 -12.58
CA TYR A 207 -11.89 -2.37 -12.78
C TYR A 207 -10.68 -3.28 -12.58
N ASN A 208 -9.60 -2.98 -13.28
CA ASN A 208 -8.35 -3.70 -13.11
C ASN A 208 -7.14 -2.82 -13.42
N ILE A 209 -6.02 -3.17 -12.80
CA ILE A 209 -4.69 -2.66 -13.12
C ILE A 209 -3.95 -3.85 -13.73
N MET A 210 -3.46 -3.66 -14.95
CA MET A 210 -2.79 -4.72 -15.68
C MET A 210 -1.52 -4.19 -16.33
N LEU A 211 -0.46 -4.99 -16.32
CA LEU A 211 0.65 -4.84 -17.23
C LEU A 211 0.21 -5.26 -18.64
N VAL A 212 0.41 -4.41 -19.63
CA VAL A 212 0.27 -4.73 -21.05
C VAL A 212 1.65 -5.13 -21.57
N GLU A 213 1.94 -6.42 -21.51
CA GLU A 213 3.28 -7.01 -21.72
C GLU A 213 3.84 -6.68 -23.11
N SER A 214 2.99 -6.68 -24.15
CA SER A 214 3.41 -6.29 -25.51
C SER A 214 3.97 -4.86 -25.65
N THR A 215 3.76 -4.01 -24.64
CA THR A 215 4.20 -2.62 -24.63
C THR A 215 4.99 -2.26 -23.37
N ASP A 216 5.18 -3.21 -22.45
CA ASP A 216 5.74 -3.01 -21.12
C ASP A 216 5.07 -1.87 -20.34
N ARG A 217 3.76 -1.67 -20.49
CA ARG A 217 3.05 -0.52 -19.90
C ARG A 217 1.93 -0.94 -18.99
N VAL A 218 1.81 -0.26 -17.85
CA VAL A 218 0.65 -0.44 -16.97
C VAL A 218 -0.56 0.29 -17.54
N ARG A 219 -1.70 -0.40 -17.57
CA ARG A 219 -2.98 0.16 -17.99
C ARG A 219 -4.05 -0.09 -16.93
N PHE A 220 -4.84 0.94 -16.72
CA PHE A 220 -6.05 0.90 -15.93
C PHE A 220 -7.26 0.69 -16.82
N TYR A 221 -8.06 -0.32 -16.54
CA TYR A 221 -9.36 -0.48 -17.18
C TYR A 221 -10.49 -0.32 -16.17
N VAL A 222 -11.57 0.28 -16.65
CA VAL A 222 -12.85 0.42 -15.96
C VAL A 222 -13.96 0.03 -16.92
N LYS A 223 -14.82 -0.87 -16.48
CA LYS A 223 -16.11 -1.16 -17.07
C LYS A 223 -17.17 -0.56 -16.15
N LYS A 224 -17.95 0.35 -16.70
CA LYS A 224 -19.20 0.82 -16.12
C LYS A 224 -20.27 0.72 -17.21
N ALA A 225 -21.53 0.55 -16.82
CA ALA A 225 -22.65 0.27 -17.72
C ALA A 225 -22.87 1.28 -18.90
N ALA A 226 -22.14 2.40 -19.00
CA ALA A 226 -22.31 3.41 -20.04
C ALA A 226 -21.03 4.18 -20.46
N ALA A 227 -19.87 3.54 -20.62
CA ALA A 227 -18.65 4.23 -21.07
C ALA A 227 -18.19 3.86 -22.51
N SER A 228 -17.80 4.87 -23.30
CA SER A 228 -17.19 4.72 -24.62
C SER A 228 -15.80 4.06 -24.55
N THR A 229 -15.45 3.28 -25.57
CA THR A 229 -14.66 2.06 -25.35
C THR A 229 -13.23 2.07 -25.90
N CYS A 230 -12.32 1.38 -25.22
CA CYS A 230 -11.11 0.77 -25.80
C CYS A 230 -11.39 -0.62 -26.44
N GLY A 231 -12.68 -0.98 -26.60
CA GLY A 231 -13.18 -2.27 -27.06
C GLY A 231 -13.96 -3.00 -25.95
N GLY A 232 -14.93 -3.84 -26.32
CA GLY A 232 -15.58 -4.78 -25.40
C GLY A 232 -16.36 -4.19 -24.21
N GLY A 233 -16.76 -2.91 -24.27
CA GLY A 233 -17.46 -2.22 -23.17
C GLY A 233 -16.55 -1.66 -22.07
N TRP A 234 -15.23 -1.74 -22.23
CA TRP A 234 -14.24 -1.22 -21.29
C TRP A 234 -13.76 0.16 -21.70
N SER A 235 -13.34 0.92 -20.72
CA SER A 235 -12.81 2.27 -20.83
C SER A 235 -11.49 2.30 -20.08
N CYS A 236 -10.41 2.85 -20.63
CA CYS A 236 -9.08 2.73 -20.02
C CYS A 236 -8.29 4.03 -19.99
N VAL A 237 -7.29 4.07 -19.11
CA VAL A 237 -6.19 5.04 -19.11
C VAL A 237 -4.90 4.23 -19.11
N GLU A 238 -4.00 4.55 -20.04
CA GLU A 238 -2.68 3.93 -20.10
C GLU A 238 -1.67 4.87 -19.45
N TYR A 239 -0.76 4.30 -18.66
CA TYR A 239 0.37 5.04 -18.15
C TYR A 239 1.41 5.26 -19.26
N GLY A 240 1.99 6.47 -19.28
CA GLY A 240 2.75 6.95 -20.42
C GLY A 240 4.15 6.32 -20.60
N THR A 241 4.70 5.68 -19.57
CA THR A 241 6.06 5.13 -19.60
C THR A 241 6.07 3.62 -19.44
N SER A 242 7.06 2.98 -20.06
CA SER A 242 7.30 1.55 -19.92
C SER A 242 7.95 1.24 -18.57
N VAL A 243 7.58 0.12 -17.98
CA VAL A 243 8.22 -0.46 -16.78
C VAL A 243 9.42 -1.34 -17.18
N ASN A 244 10.16 -1.79 -16.18
CA ASN A 244 11.29 -2.73 -16.29
C ASN A 244 11.24 -3.74 -15.13
N THR A 245 12.12 -4.73 -15.16
CA THR A 245 12.09 -5.83 -14.20
C THR A 245 12.91 -5.64 -12.93
N SER A 246 13.65 -4.53 -12.80
CA SER A 246 14.52 -4.29 -11.63
C SER A 246 13.91 -3.33 -10.62
N ASP A 247 12.93 -2.52 -11.04
CA ASP A 247 12.49 -1.39 -10.26
C ASP A 247 11.17 -1.69 -9.52
N TRP A 248 11.02 -1.09 -8.35
CA TRP A 248 9.76 -1.04 -7.62
C TRP A 248 8.98 0.20 -8.02
N TYR A 249 7.68 0.01 -8.25
CA TYR A 249 6.75 1.05 -8.67
C TYR A 249 5.67 1.23 -7.62
N LEU A 250 5.42 2.46 -7.17
CA LEU A 250 4.16 2.79 -6.49
C LEU A 250 3.14 3.17 -7.56
N LEU A 251 2.30 2.20 -7.92
CA LEU A 251 1.21 2.41 -8.87
C LEU A 251 0.02 2.99 -8.13
N THR A 252 -0.40 4.21 -8.48
CA THR A 252 -1.61 4.83 -7.92
C THR A 252 -2.62 5.11 -9.02
N LEU A 253 -3.85 4.76 -8.70
CA LEU A 253 -4.99 4.85 -9.58
C LEU A 253 -6.09 5.62 -8.90
N THR A 254 -6.73 6.56 -9.61
CA THR A 254 -7.95 7.20 -9.12
C THR A 254 -9.03 7.27 -10.20
N HIS A 255 -10.24 6.82 -9.85
CA HIS A 255 -11.47 7.05 -10.58
C HIS A 255 -12.41 7.92 -9.74
N ASN A 256 -13.03 8.94 -10.34
CA ASN A 256 -13.93 9.87 -9.63
C ASN A 256 -15.29 10.04 -10.35
N GLY A 257 -15.96 8.95 -10.72
CA GLY A 257 -17.31 8.96 -11.30
C GLY A 257 -17.44 9.59 -12.70
N GLY A 258 -16.36 10.14 -13.27
CA GLY A 258 -16.38 10.76 -14.60
C GLY A 258 -15.01 11.03 -15.22
N SER A 259 -13.96 11.19 -14.41
CA SER A 259 -12.57 11.25 -14.87
C SER A 259 -11.74 10.09 -14.28
N ARG A 260 -10.60 9.84 -14.89
CA ARG A 260 -9.71 8.73 -14.57
C ARG A 260 -8.28 9.25 -14.62
N ARG A 261 -7.48 8.89 -13.64
CA ARG A 261 -6.05 9.23 -13.58
C ARG A 261 -5.28 7.99 -13.16
N CYS A 262 -4.15 7.79 -13.81
CA CYS A 262 -3.12 6.84 -13.39
C CYS A 262 -1.86 7.67 -13.19
N SER A 263 -1.20 7.48 -12.06
CA SER A 263 0.05 8.14 -11.70
C SER A 263 0.98 7.13 -11.07
N GLU A 264 2.26 7.35 -11.27
CA GLU A 264 3.32 6.54 -10.69
C GLU A 264 4.35 7.49 -10.09
N THR A 265 4.94 7.07 -8.98
CA THR A 265 6.08 7.79 -8.39
C THR A 265 7.23 6.82 -8.22
N PHE A 266 8.40 7.20 -8.74
CA PHE A 266 9.66 6.48 -8.57
C PHE A 266 10.25 6.81 -7.20
N PHE A 267 10.80 5.80 -6.52
CA PHE A 267 11.51 5.97 -5.26
C PHE A 267 12.84 5.22 -5.24
#